data_AF-A0A5C8S1U2-F1
#
_entry.id   AF-A0A5C8S1U2-F1
#
_cell.length_a   1.000
_cell.length_b   1.000
_cell.length_c   1.000
_cell.angle_alpha   90.00
_cell.angle_beta   90.00
_cell.angle_gamma   90.00
#
_symmetry.space_group_name_H-M   'P 1'
#
loop_
_entity.id
_entity.type
_entity.pdbx_description
1 polymer ?
#
loop_
_entity_poly.entity_id
_entity_poly.type
_entity_poly.pdbx_seq_one_letter_code
_entity_poly.pdbx_strand_id
1 'polypeptide(L)'
;MSKRPSLIGGLSLPGAAPAAPVPGPAPETAPKAESAPAGRKPRPDVVHTSVYLPKEVHRRLREIAFTRDVKVHDVIMEGIDAALQRHGHPSVDALKPGRKREA
;
A
#
# COMPACT_ATOMS: atom_id res chain seq x y z
N MET A 1 25.77 20.42 -5.39
CA MET A 1 24.96 19.30 -5.90
C MET A 1 23.76 19.85 -6.64
N SER A 2 23.61 19.42 -7.89
CA SER A 2 22.78 20.04 -8.92
C SER A 2 21.30 20.10 -8.58
N LYS A 3 20.71 21.30 -8.73
CA LYS A 3 19.26 21.51 -8.76
C LYS A 3 18.71 20.72 -9.96
N ARG A 4 17.85 19.73 -9.71
CA ARG A 4 17.21 18.94 -10.77
C ARG A 4 16.42 19.90 -11.68
N PRO A 5 16.73 20.02 -12.98
CA PRO A 5 15.92 20.83 -13.88
C PRO A 5 14.54 20.17 -14.03
N SER A 6 13.49 20.91 -13.71
CA SER A 6 12.11 20.44 -13.88
C SER A 6 11.76 20.42 -15.37
N LEU A 7 11.47 19.24 -15.91
CA LEU A 7 10.98 19.04 -17.29
C LEU A 7 9.53 19.49 -17.47
N ILE A 8 8.78 19.66 -16.37
CA ILE A 8 7.36 19.99 -16.40
C ILE A 8 7.13 21.51 -16.56
N GLY A 9 8.11 22.34 -16.20
CA GLY A 9 7.97 23.80 -16.26
C GLY A 9 7.95 24.41 -17.66
N GLY A 10 8.30 23.64 -18.71
CA GLY A 10 8.37 24.12 -20.10
C GLY A 10 7.22 23.68 -20.99
N LEU A 11 6.23 22.95 -20.48
CA LEU A 11 5.10 22.48 -21.28
C LEU A 11 4.06 23.60 -21.41
N SER A 12 4.09 24.31 -22.54
CA SER A 12 3.02 25.22 -22.94
C SER A 12 1.87 24.41 -23.52
N LEU A 13 0.73 24.42 -22.83
CA LEU A 13 -0.53 23.86 -23.34
C LEU A 13 -1.19 24.90 -24.27
N PRO A 14 -1.39 24.61 -25.57
CA PRO A 14 -2.12 25.52 -26.45
C PRO A 14 -3.61 25.47 -26.08
N GLY A 15 -4.13 26.56 -25.50
CA GLY A 15 -5.54 26.69 -25.14
C GLY A 15 -5.86 27.56 -23.92
N ALA A 16 -4.87 28.06 -23.19
CA ALA A 16 -5.09 29.02 -22.12
C ALA A 16 -5.19 30.44 -22.69
N ALA A 17 -6.40 30.87 -23.07
CA ALA A 17 -6.68 32.28 -23.33
C ALA A 17 -6.44 33.12 -22.06
N PRO A 18 -5.85 34.33 -22.16
CA PRO A 18 -5.52 35.14 -20.99
C PRO A 18 -6.79 35.79 -20.42
N ALA A 19 -7.27 35.29 -19.28
CA ALA A 19 -8.24 36.00 -18.46
C ALA A 19 -7.54 37.13 -17.69
N ALA A 20 -8.11 38.33 -17.80
CA ALA A 20 -7.67 39.55 -17.12
C ALA A 20 -7.58 39.38 -15.57
N PRO A 21 -6.72 40.15 -14.87
CA PRO A 21 -6.47 39.96 -13.46
C PRO A 21 -7.64 40.47 -12.62
N VAL A 22 -8.29 39.55 -11.89
CA VAL A 22 -9.23 39.88 -10.81
C VAL A 22 -8.43 39.87 -9.51
N PRO A 23 -8.49 40.91 -8.65
CA PRO A 23 -7.80 40.90 -7.37
C PRO A 23 -8.51 39.93 -6.42
N GLY A 24 -7.90 38.76 -6.20
CA GLY A 24 -8.37 37.75 -5.25
C GLY A 24 -7.62 37.85 -3.90
N PRO A 25 -8.27 37.53 -2.77
CA PRO A 25 -7.68 37.65 -1.44
C PRO A 25 -6.64 36.54 -1.17
N ALA A 26 -5.78 36.82 -0.19
CA ALA A 26 -4.61 36.05 0.24
C ALA A 26 -4.82 34.52 0.38
N PRO A 27 -3.76 33.71 0.21
CA PRO A 27 -3.86 32.26 0.36
C PRO A 27 -4.04 31.90 1.84
N GLU A 28 -5.25 31.52 2.21
CA GLU A 28 -5.52 30.75 3.41
C GLU A 28 -4.78 29.41 3.30
N THR A 29 -3.91 29.18 4.29
CA THR A 29 -3.17 27.93 4.45
C THR A 29 -4.16 26.87 4.90
N ALA A 30 -4.77 26.13 3.97
CA ALA A 30 -5.63 25.02 4.32
C ALA A 30 -4.80 23.94 5.07
N PRO A 31 -5.16 23.57 6.31
CA PRO A 31 -4.49 22.49 7.00
C PRO A 31 -4.76 21.18 6.24
N LYS A 32 -3.67 20.49 5.91
CA LYS A 32 -3.66 19.15 5.34
C LYS A 32 -4.48 18.24 6.25
N ALA A 33 -5.70 17.92 5.83
CA ALA A 33 -6.53 16.94 6.51
C ALA A 33 -5.79 15.60 6.49
N GLU A 34 -5.18 15.25 7.62
CA GLU A 34 -4.77 13.89 7.90
C GLU A 34 -6.05 13.06 7.93
N SER A 35 -6.30 12.33 6.84
CA SER A 35 -7.34 11.33 6.79
C SER A 35 -6.99 10.23 7.79
N ALA A 36 -7.54 10.35 9.00
CA ALA A 36 -7.56 9.24 9.94
C ALA A 36 -8.18 8.02 9.23
N PRO A 37 -7.53 6.85 9.24
CA PRO A 37 -8.06 5.69 8.55
C PRO A 37 -9.42 5.34 9.13
N ALA A 38 -10.43 5.25 8.26
CA ALA A 38 -11.77 4.80 8.61
C ALA A 38 -11.66 3.56 9.51
N GLY A 39 -12.23 3.66 10.72
CA GLY A 39 -12.03 2.70 11.80
C GLY A 39 -12.20 1.26 11.31
N ARG A 40 -11.11 0.49 11.34
CA ARG A 40 -11.16 -0.95 11.04
C ARG A 40 -12.07 -1.61 12.07
N LYS A 41 -13.13 -2.26 11.61
CA LYS A 41 -13.99 -3.10 12.45
C LYS A 41 -13.10 -4.12 13.17
N PRO A 42 -13.21 -4.26 14.50
CA PRO A 42 -12.37 -5.19 15.24
C PRO A 42 -12.62 -6.61 14.73
N ARG A 43 -11.54 -7.30 14.36
CA ARG A 43 -11.55 -8.72 14.03
C ARG A 43 -10.95 -9.46 15.23
N PRO A 44 -11.76 -10.06 16.10
CA PRO A 44 -11.27 -10.65 17.35
C PRO A 44 -10.25 -11.78 17.11
N ASP A 45 -10.38 -12.49 15.99
CA ASP A 45 -9.53 -13.65 15.66
C ASP A 45 -8.30 -13.29 14.81
N VAL A 46 -8.03 -11.99 14.58
CA VAL A 46 -6.92 -11.54 13.72
C VAL A 46 -5.96 -10.65 14.50
N VAL A 47 -4.75 -11.14 14.72
CA VAL A 47 -3.66 -10.36 15.31
C VAL A 47 -3.00 -9.49 14.25
N HIS A 48 -3.03 -8.16 14.41
CA HIS A 48 -2.30 -7.26 13.52
C HIS A 48 -0.80 -7.30 13.86
N THR A 49 0.00 -7.81 12.92
CA THR A 49 1.45 -7.91 13.07
C THR A 49 2.14 -7.07 11.99
N SER A 50 3.14 -6.28 12.40
CA SER A 50 4.04 -5.57 11.49
C SER A 50 5.38 -6.30 11.42
N VAL A 51 5.92 -6.47 10.22
CA VAL A 51 7.20 -7.17 9.99
C VAL A 51 8.19 -6.21 9.35
N TYR A 52 9.39 -6.10 9.93
CA TYR A 52 10.48 -5.33 9.36
C TYR A 52 11.25 -6.19 8.37
N LEU A 53 11.37 -5.71 7.13
CA LEU A 53 12.05 -6.41 6.06
C LEU A 53 13.23 -5.57 5.56
N PRO A 54 14.39 -6.19 5.27
CA PRO A 54 15.44 -5.53 4.52
C PRO A 54 14.89 -5.01 3.18
N LYS A 55 15.38 -3.85 2.75
CA LYS A 55 14.89 -3.16 1.54
C LYS A 55 14.89 -4.07 0.30
N GLU A 56 15.94 -4.86 0.12
CA GLU A 56 16.09 -5.76 -1.02
C GLU A 56 15.07 -6.91 -0.97
N VAL A 57 14.77 -7.45 0.21
CA VAL A 57 13.74 -8.49 0.40
C VAL A 57 12.37 -7.92 0.04
N HIS A 58 12.03 -6.72 0.54
CA HIS A 58 10.78 -6.07 0.20
C HIS A 58 10.65 -5.79 -1.31
N ARG A 59 11.76 -5.44 -1.99
CA ARG A 59 11.76 -5.27 -3.45
C ARG A 59 11.40 -6.56 -4.18
N ARG A 60 11.97 -7.69 -3.77
CA ARG A 60 11.68 -9.00 -4.38
C ARG A 60 10.24 -9.46 -4.13
N LEU A 61 9.71 -9.24 -2.93
CA LEU A 61 8.30 -9.54 -2.66
C LEU A 61 7.35 -8.73 -3.54
N ARG A 62 7.65 -7.45 -3.79
CA ARG A 62 6.86 -6.61 -4.71
C ARG A 62 6.96 -7.08 -6.16
N GLU A 63 8.13 -7.50 -6.59
CA GLU A 63 8.33 -8.06 -7.93
C GLU A 63 7.48 -9.32 -8.13
N ILE A 64 7.53 -10.27 -7.18
CA ILE A 64 6.71 -11.49 -7.20
C ILE A 64 5.21 -11.14 -7.23
N ALA A 65 4.79 -10.23 -6.34
CA ALA A 65 3.40 -9.79 -6.24
C ALA A 65 2.91 -9.16 -7.55
N PHE A 66 3.74 -8.31 -8.17
CA PHE A 66 3.44 -7.68 -9.46
C PHE A 66 3.33 -8.70 -10.60
N THR A 67 4.28 -9.64 -10.71
CA THR A 67 4.25 -10.66 -11.77
C THR A 67 3.04 -11.59 -11.65
N ARG A 68 2.59 -11.89 -10.43
CA ARG A 68 1.47 -12.79 -10.17
C ARG A 68 0.11 -12.07 -10.06
N ASP A 69 0.08 -10.73 -10.20
CA ASP A 69 -1.10 -9.88 -9.97
C ASP A 69 -1.77 -10.11 -8.59
N VAL A 70 -0.96 -10.27 -7.54
CA VAL A 70 -1.43 -10.46 -6.16
C VAL A 70 -0.88 -9.37 -5.24
N LYS A 71 -1.39 -9.27 -4.01
CA LYS A 71 -0.86 -8.35 -3.02
C LYS A 71 0.36 -8.98 -2.34
N VAL A 72 1.30 -8.14 -1.91
CA VAL A 72 2.49 -8.59 -1.14
C VAL A 72 2.09 -9.39 0.10
N HIS A 73 0.95 -9.06 0.71
CA HIS A 73 0.39 -9.83 1.83
C HIS A 73 0.20 -11.30 1.49
N ASP A 74 -0.35 -11.63 0.32
CA ASP A 74 -0.65 -13.02 -0.06
C ASP A 74 0.63 -13.83 -0.25
N VAL A 75 1.67 -13.21 -0.83
CA VAL A 75 3.02 -13.81 -0.94
C VAL A 75 3.63 -14.07 0.44
N ILE A 76 3.43 -13.15 1.40
CA ILE A 76 3.88 -13.34 2.78
C ILE A 76 3.13 -14.51 3.43
N MET A 77 1.81 -14.61 3.21
CA MET A 77 1.00 -15.70 3.76
C MET A 77 1.40 -17.07 3.17
N GLU A 78 1.74 -17.15 1.88
CA GLU A 78 2.31 -18.35 1.24
C GLU A 78 3.62 -18.78 1.94
N GLY A 79 4.52 -17.82 2.20
CA GLY A 79 5.77 -18.08 2.91
C GLY A 79 5.56 -18.56 4.35
N ILE A 80 4.59 -17.98 5.07
CA ILE A 80 4.21 -18.40 6.42
C ILE A 80 3.65 -19.82 6.41
N ASP A 81 2.78 -20.13 5.46
CA ASP A 81 2.21 -21.46 5.30
C ASP A 81 3.29 -22.52 5.06
N ALA A 82 4.21 -22.27 4.14
CA ALA A 82 5.34 -23.15 3.88
C ALA A 82 6.24 -23.31 5.12
N ALA A 83 6.46 -22.25 5.90
CA ALA A 83 7.23 -22.33 7.14
C ALA A 83 6.51 -23.20 8.19
N LEU A 84 5.21 -23.01 8.41
CA LEU A 84 4.43 -23.82 9.35
C LEU A 84 4.47 -25.30 9.00
N GLN A 85 4.23 -25.65 7.74
CA GLN A 85 4.27 -27.03 7.28
C GLN A 85 5.66 -27.67 7.48
N ARG A 86 6.74 -26.94 7.19
CA ARG A 86 8.11 -27.41 7.42
C ARG A 86 8.43 -27.71 8.88
N HIS A 87 7.73 -27.06 9.82
CA HIS A 87 7.86 -27.28 11.25
C HIS A 87 6.81 -28.25 11.82
N GLY A 88 6.05 -28.95 10.97
CA GLY A 88 5.06 -29.94 11.38
C GLY A 88 3.74 -29.34 11.87
N HIS A 89 3.50 -28.06 11.63
CA HIS A 89 2.22 -27.41 11.94
C HIS A 89 1.22 -27.54 10.77
N PRO A 90 -0.10 -27.51 11.05
CA PRO A 90 -1.11 -27.43 10.01
C PRO A 90 -0.95 -26.18 9.15
N SER A 91 -1.46 -26.23 7.92
CA SER A 91 -1.51 -25.06 7.03
C SER A 91 -2.32 -23.92 7.62
N VAL A 92 -2.03 -22.69 7.20
CA VAL A 92 -2.74 -21.47 7.62
C VAL A 92 -4.25 -21.62 7.41
N ASP A 93 -4.67 -22.23 6.30
CA ASP A 93 -6.08 -22.45 6.00
C ASP A 93 -6.75 -23.49 6.92
N ALA A 94 -6.00 -24.47 7.43
CA ALA A 94 -6.49 -25.42 8.41
C ALA A 94 -6.64 -24.80 9.80
N LEU A 95 -5.90 -23.72 10.10
CA LEU A 95 -5.91 -23.02 11.38
C LEU A 95 -6.93 -21.87 11.46
N LYS A 96 -7.47 -21.39 10.33
CA LYS A 96 -8.46 -20.30 10.33
C LYS A 96 -9.78 -20.76 10.98
N PRO A 97 -10.23 -20.12 12.08
CA PRO A 97 -11.54 -20.42 12.65
C PRO A 97 -12.63 -19.96 11.68
N GLY A 98 -13.50 -20.89 11.26
CA GLY A 98 -14.68 -20.57 10.44
C GLY A 98 -14.80 -21.27 9.09
N ARG A 99 -13.78 -21.99 8.59
CA ARG A 99 -13.99 -22.93 7.48
C ARG A 99 -14.58 -24.22 8.06
N LYS A 100 -15.89 -24.24 8.28
CA LYS A 100 -16.67 -25.44 8.61
C LYS A 100 -16.23 -26.53 7.62
N ARG A 101 -15.59 -27.59 8.11
CA ARG A 101 -15.27 -28.76 7.30
C ARG A 101 -16.61 -29.38 6.94
N GLU A 102 -17.13 -29.07 5.75
CA GLU A 102 -18.21 -29.88 5.18
C GLU A 102 -17.60 -31.25 4.87
N ALA A 103 -18.15 -32.24 5.57
CA ALA A 103 -17.87 -33.65 5.44
C ALA A 103 -18.71 -34.23 4.30
#